data_AF-A0A1X7GZG6-F1
#
_entry.id   AF-A0A1X7GZG6-F1
#
_cell.length_a   1.000
_cell.length_b   1.000
_cell.length_c   1.000
_cell.angle_alpha   90.00
_cell.angle_beta   90.00
_cell.angle_gamma   90.00
#
_symmetry.space_group_name_H-M   'P 1'
#
loop_
_entity.id
_entity.type
_entity.pdbx_description
1 polymer ?
#
loop_
_entity_poly.entity_id
_entity_poly.type
_entity_poly.pdbx_seq_one_letter_code
_entity_poly.pdbx_strand_id
1 'polypeptide(L)'
;MMQFGQKPTDVFKEVKETDDGYYVKMRDGFELHLTKDELRQAALASKFKGTDPEMLADAIFMFAVSGKRIEMEGNGIDDDINKSKRSYADALESMNNGEAAHEALDRLGLRGLYRPSTSSELANGRLGIVAYDGHSMAVIGGLVEMWGTRGGHPKAGIAYTFL
;
A
#
# COMPACT_ATOMS: atom_id res chain seq x y z
N MET A 1 -10.24 -10.93 13.22
CA MET A 1 -9.34 -11.26 12.09
C MET A 1 -9.51 -10.17 11.06
N MET A 2 -8.44 -9.47 10.69
CA MET A 2 -8.49 -8.52 9.57
C MET A 2 -8.54 -9.32 8.26
N GLN A 3 -9.29 -8.83 7.28
CA GLN A 3 -9.51 -9.47 5.98
C GLN A 3 -8.22 -9.61 5.15
N PHE A 4 -7.18 -8.88 5.53
CA PHE A 4 -5.82 -8.91 4.96
C PHE A 4 -4.82 -8.84 6.14
N GLY A 5 -3.91 -9.83 6.31
CA GLY A 5 -2.74 -9.72 7.19
C GLY A 5 -2.25 -10.98 7.96
N GLN A 6 -0.90 -11.00 8.11
CA GLN A 6 0.11 -11.93 8.68
C GLN A 6 1.04 -12.61 7.66
N LYS A 7 0.66 -12.68 6.38
CA LYS A 7 1.57 -13.10 5.31
C LYS A 7 1.43 -12.17 4.10
N PRO A 8 2.48 -11.96 3.29
CA PRO A 8 2.38 -11.21 2.03
C PRO A 8 1.30 -11.75 1.08
N THR A 9 0.99 -13.04 1.17
CA THR A 9 -0.08 -13.73 0.43
C THR A 9 -1.50 -13.37 0.87
N ASP A 10 -1.68 -12.66 1.97
CA ASP A 10 -3.01 -12.19 2.34
C ASP A 10 -3.42 -11.03 1.43
N VAL A 11 -2.47 -10.19 1.03
CA VAL A 11 -2.67 -9.08 0.11
C VAL A 11 -2.51 -9.53 -1.35
N PHE A 12 -1.41 -10.21 -1.68
CA PHE A 12 -1.14 -10.66 -3.04
C PHE A 12 -1.77 -12.02 -3.34
N LYS A 13 -2.08 -12.28 -4.60
CA LYS A 13 -2.66 -13.57 -5.02
C LYS A 13 -1.64 -14.71 -4.93
N GLU A 14 -0.38 -14.42 -5.24
CA GLU A 14 0.72 -15.39 -5.16
C GLU A 14 2.04 -14.67 -4.91
N VAL A 15 2.90 -15.27 -4.08
CA VAL A 15 4.30 -14.88 -3.91
C VAL A 15 5.14 -16.15 -3.94
N LYS A 16 6.15 -16.18 -4.80
CA LYS A 16 7.10 -17.30 -4.95
C LYS A 16 8.52 -16.77 -4.85
N GLU A 17 9.34 -17.37 -4.01
CA GLU A 17 10.77 -17.11 -4.01
C GLU A 17 11.40 -17.63 -5.32
N THR A 18 12.35 -16.86 -5.84
CA THR A 18 13.20 -17.21 -6.99
C THR A 18 14.66 -17.15 -6.55
N ASP A 19 15.58 -17.61 -7.40
CA ASP A 19 17.02 -17.59 -7.09
C ASP A 19 17.52 -16.18 -6.72
N ASP A 20 17.01 -15.16 -7.40
CA ASP A 20 17.42 -13.76 -7.31
C ASP A 20 16.44 -12.85 -6.55
N GLY A 21 15.28 -13.36 -6.12
CA GLY A 21 14.19 -12.50 -5.64
C GLY A 21 12.87 -13.21 -5.40
N TYR A 22 11.79 -12.56 -5.84
CA TYR A 22 10.43 -13.00 -5.64
C TYR A 22 9.58 -12.69 -6.88
N TYR A 23 8.87 -13.68 -7.37
CA TYR A 23 7.75 -13.49 -8.28
C TYR A 23 6.49 -13.15 -7.47
N VAL A 24 5.76 -12.13 -7.91
CA VAL A 24 4.52 -11.67 -7.27
C VAL A 24 3.41 -11.60 -8.31
N LYS A 25 2.28 -12.25 -8.01
CA LYS A 25 1.02 -12.09 -8.71
C LYS A 25 0.03 -11.36 -7.83
N MET A 26 -0.47 -10.23 -8.30
CA MET A 26 -1.45 -9.42 -7.60
C MET A 26 -2.89 -9.91 -7.83
N ARG A 27 -3.84 -9.42 -7.03
CA ARG A 27 -5.25 -9.85 -7.11
C ARG A 27 -5.98 -9.27 -8.33
N ASP A 28 -5.55 -8.11 -8.81
CA ASP A 28 -6.01 -7.50 -10.08
C ASP A 28 -5.37 -8.16 -11.32
N GLY A 29 -4.50 -9.15 -11.14
CA GLY A 29 -3.84 -9.89 -12.22
C GLY A 29 -2.51 -9.31 -12.68
N PHE A 30 -2.04 -8.20 -12.10
CA PHE A 30 -0.70 -7.69 -12.38
C PHE A 30 0.37 -8.66 -11.88
N GLU A 31 1.47 -8.78 -12.62
CA GLU A 31 2.57 -9.68 -12.30
C GLU A 31 3.89 -8.93 -12.36
N LEU A 32 4.76 -9.16 -11.37
CA LEU A 32 6.10 -8.58 -11.34
C LEU A 32 7.13 -9.51 -10.72
N HIS A 33 8.39 -9.17 -10.94
CA HIS A 33 9.53 -9.78 -10.29
C HIS A 33 10.26 -8.73 -9.45
N LEU A 34 10.44 -9.03 -8.17
CA LEU A 34 11.14 -8.18 -7.21
C LEU A 34 12.45 -8.84 -6.81
N THR A 35 13.57 -8.18 -7.11
CA THR A 35 14.91 -8.70 -6.78
C THR A 35 15.24 -8.49 -5.30
N LYS A 36 16.20 -9.27 -4.79
CA LYS A 36 16.76 -9.10 -3.43
C LYS A 36 17.39 -7.72 -3.22
N ASP A 37 17.92 -7.10 -4.29
CA ASP A 37 18.50 -5.76 -4.20
C ASP A 37 17.44 -4.66 -4.12
N GLU A 38 16.37 -4.76 -4.92
CA GLU A 38 15.23 -3.85 -4.84
C GLU A 38 14.53 -3.92 -3.48
N LEU A 39 14.42 -5.12 -2.90
CA LEU A 39 13.91 -5.27 -1.53
C LEU A 39 14.81 -4.57 -0.51
N ARG A 40 16.14 -4.64 -0.66
CA ARG A 40 17.09 -3.91 0.19
C ARG A 40 16.95 -2.39 0.02
N GLN A 41 16.84 -1.90 -1.22
CA GLN A 41 16.64 -0.49 -1.50
C GLN A 41 15.34 0.03 -0.89
N ALA A 42 14.25 -0.74 -1.00
CA ALA A 42 12.98 -0.42 -0.37
C ALA A 42 13.08 -0.40 1.17
N ALA A 43 13.78 -1.35 1.78
CA ALA A 43 14.00 -1.35 3.23
C ALA A 43 14.70 -0.06 3.69
N LEU A 44 15.73 0.39 2.96
CA LEU A 44 16.48 1.62 3.26
C LEU A 44 15.65 2.89 3.03
N ALA A 45 14.81 2.90 1.99
CA ALA A 45 13.94 4.03 1.67
C ALA A 45 12.71 4.10 2.59
N SER A 46 12.24 2.94 3.08
CA SER A 46 11.10 2.86 3.97
C SER A 46 11.43 3.54 5.31
N LYS A 47 10.55 4.43 5.75
CA LYS A 47 10.69 5.12 7.05
C LYS A 47 9.83 4.46 8.13
N PHE A 48 9.46 3.19 7.94
CA PHE A 48 8.62 2.45 8.87
C PHE A 48 9.32 2.26 10.21
N LYS A 49 8.55 2.37 11.29
CA LYS A 49 9.00 2.18 12.67
C LYS A 49 8.02 1.26 13.39
N GLY A 50 8.54 0.30 14.13
CA GLY A 50 7.75 -0.69 14.86
C GLY A 50 8.63 -1.59 15.70
N THR A 51 8.02 -2.32 16.63
CA THR A 51 8.72 -3.30 17.49
C THR A 51 8.50 -4.74 17.05
N ASP A 52 7.61 -4.97 16.09
CA ASP A 52 7.34 -6.28 15.50
C ASP A 52 8.15 -6.43 14.20
N PRO A 53 9.22 -7.24 14.20
CA PRO A 53 10.10 -7.38 13.04
C PRO A 53 9.43 -8.11 11.86
N GLU A 54 8.50 -9.04 12.12
CA GLU A 54 7.79 -9.76 11.06
C GLU A 54 6.82 -8.81 10.34
N MET A 55 6.10 -8.00 11.11
CA MET A 55 5.21 -6.98 10.56
C MET A 55 5.96 -5.91 9.75
N LEU A 56 7.14 -5.50 10.22
CA LEU A 56 8.00 -4.59 9.47
C LEU A 56 8.48 -5.21 8.16
N ALA A 57 8.87 -6.49 8.16
CA ALA A 57 9.29 -7.18 6.96
C ALA A 57 8.15 -7.25 5.93
N ASP A 58 6.93 -7.58 6.36
CA ASP A 58 5.75 -7.60 5.50
C ASP A 58 5.44 -6.22 4.91
N ALA A 59 5.48 -5.17 5.73
CA ALA A 59 5.23 -3.79 5.29
C ALA A 59 6.29 -3.32 4.28
N ILE A 60 7.57 -3.62 4.52
CA ILE A 60 8.67 -3.33 3.61
C ILE A 60 8.51 -4.07 2.29
N PHE A 61 8.11 -5.35 2.34
CA PHE A 61 7.87 -6.14 1.14
C PHE A 61 6.72 -5.56 0.30
N MET A 62 5.60 -5.20 0.93
CA MET A 62 4.48 -4.56 0.24
C MET A 62 4.87 -3.20 -0.37
N PHE A 63 5.66 -2.40 0.36
CA PHE A 63 6.22 -1.14 -0.14
C PHE A 63 7.13 -1.36 -1.36
N ALA A 64 7.98 -2.39 -1.33
CA ALA A 64 8.86 -2.75 -2.42
C ALA A 64 8.08 -3.16 -3.69
N VAL A 65 7.07 -4.01 -3.53
CA VAL A 65 6.18 -4.43 -4.62
C VAL A 65 5.44 -3.23 -5.23
N SER A 66 4.95 -2.30 -4.40
CA SER A 66 4.31 -1.07 -4.86
C SER A 66 5.29 -0.20 -5.67
N GLY A 67 6.52 0.00 -5.19
CA GLY A 67 7.56 0.72 -5.91
C GLY A 67 7.91 0.06 -7.24
N LYS A 68 7.94 -1.28 -7.29
CA LYS A 68 8.24 -2.00 -8.53
C LYS A 68 7.14 -1.82 -9.57
N ARG A 69 5.88 -1.82 -9.14
CA ARG A 69 4.75 -1.52 -10.02
C ARG A 69 4.81 -0.08 -10.54
N ILE A 70 5.20 0.88 -9.70
CA ILE A 70 5.43 2.27 -10.14
C ILE A 70 6.55 2.35 -11.19
N GLU A 71 7.67 1.67 -10.99
CA GLU A 71 8.74 1.67 -12.00
C GLU A 71 8.26 1.14 -13.36
N MET A 72 7.34 0.18 -13.37
CA MET A 72 6.80 -0.42 -14.60
C MET A 72 5.70 0.43 -15.26
N GLU A 73 4.73 0.89 -14.47
CA GLU A 73 3.52 1.57 -14.97
C GLU A 73 3.61 3.09 -14.90
N GLY A 74 4.39 3.63 -13.96
CA GLY A 74 4.42 5.03 -13.56
C GLY A 74 3.71 5.28 -12.23
N ASN A 75 4.07 6.38 -11.57
CA ASN A 75 3.30 6.90 -10.43
C ASN A 75 2.11 7.74 -10.94
N GLY A 76 1.05 7.86 -10.16
CA GLY A 76 -0.29 8.34 -10.54
C GLY A 76 -0.39 9.78 -11.10
N ILE A 77 -1.57 10.40 -10.97
CA ILE A 77 -1.90 11.66 -11.68
C ILE A 77 -1.02 12.84 -11.25
N ASP A 78 -0.54 12.81 -9.99
CA ASP A 78 0.18 13.93 -9.38
C ASP A 78 1.71 13.88 -9.57
N ASP A 79 2.24 12.95 -10.37
CA ASP A 79 3.68 12.79 -10.60
C ASP A 79 4.08 12.72 -12.09
N ASP A 80 5.35 12.97 -12.37
CA ASP A 80 5.93 12.71 -13.69
C ASP A 80 6.13 11.20 -13.87
N ILE A 81 5.19 10.59 -14.58
CA ILE A 81 5.21 9.18 -14.99
C ILE A 81 6.56 8.80 -15.61
N ASN A 82 7.18 9.69 -16.40
CA ASN A 82 8.46 9.36 -17.02
C ASN A 82 9.60 9.37 -16.01
N LYS A 83 9.55 10.22 -14.98
CA LYS A 83 10.56 10.27 -13.91
C LYS A 83 10.53 8.99 -13.08
N SER A 84 9.36 8.58 -12.62
CA SER A 84 9.18 7.40 -11.75
C SER A 84 9.56 6.07 -12.45
N LYS A 85 9.46 6.02 -13.78
CA LYS A 85 9.82 4.84 -14.59
C LYS A 85 11.30 4.74 -14.96
N ARG A 86 12.13 5.75 -14.63
CA ARG A 86 13.55 5.75 -15.02
C ARG A 86 14.35 4.68 -14.29
N SER A 87 14.03 4.46 -13.02
CA SER A 87 14.68 3.47 -12.17
C SER A 87 13.80 3.15 -10.97
N TYR A 88 14.02 1.98 -10.37
CA TYR A 88 13.40 1.63 -9.10
C TYR A 88 13.64 2.66 -7.98
N ALA A 89 14.82 3.28 -7.94
CA ALA A 89 15.11 4.33 -6.96
C ALA A 89 14.25 5.59 -7.20
N ASP A 90 14.07 6.00 -8.46
CA ASP A 90 13.15 7.09 -8.80
C ASP A 90 11.70 6.74 -8.44
N ALA A 91 11.29 5.47 -8.62
CA ALA A 91 9.99 4.98 -8.20
C ALA A 91 9.80 5.11 -6.67
N LEU A 92 10.78 4.71 -5.86
CA LEU A 92 10.70 4.86 -4.40
C LEU A 92 10.67 6.33 -3.95
N GLU A 93 11.38 7.23 -4.65
CA GLU A 93 11.32 8.66 -4.40
C GLU A 93 9.91 9.21 -4.67
N SER A 94 9.32 8.82 -5.80
CA SER A 94 8.00 9.26 -6.26
C SER A 94 6.86 8.97 -5.27
N MET A 95 6.98 7.87 -4.52
CA MET A 95 6.00 7.49 -3.48
C MET A 95 5.89 8.50 -2.32
N ASN A 96 6.85 9.43 -2.19
CA ASN A 96 6.83 10.44 -1.14
C ASN A 96 6.20 11.77 -1.57
N ASN A 97 5.73 11.90 -2.82
CA ASN A 97 5.24 13.17 -3.38
C ASN A 97 3.76 13.46 -3.10
N GLY A 98 3.10 12.63 -2.29
CA GLY A 98 1.66 12.68 -2.06
C GLY A 98 0.92 11.81 -3.07
N GLU A 99 -0.17 11.18 -2.61
CA GLU A 99 -0.90 10.19 -3.39
C GLU A 99 -2.39 10.28 -3.04
N ALA A 100 -3.24 10.11 -4.05
CA ALA A 100 -4.67 9.98 -3.79
C ALA A 100 -4.92 8.65 -3.07
N ALA A 101 -5.84 8.66 -2.10
CA ALA A 101 -6.04 7.53 -1.17
C ALA A 101 -6.18 6.16 -1.86
N HIS A 102 -6.87 6.12 -3.01
CA HIS A 102 -7.09 4.91 -3.80
C HIS A 102 -5.86 4.41 -4.57
N GLU A 103 -4.90 5.27 -4.92
CA GLU A 103 -3.71 4.90 -5.72
C GLU A 103 -2.80 3.92 -4.96
N ALA A 104 -2.74 4.00 -3.63
CA ALA A 104 -2.06 3.01 -2.81
C ALA A 104 -2.73 1.63 -2.85
N LEU A 105 -4.06 1.57 -2.82
CA LEU A 105 -4.79 0.30 -2.94
C LEU A 105 -4.62 -0.31 -4.33
N ASP A 106 -4.65 0.52 -5.36
CA ASP A 106 -4.44 0.08 -6.73
C ASP A 106 -3.04 -0.48 -6.95
N ARG A 107 -1.99 0.15 -6.42
CA ARG A 107 -0.61 -0.36 -6.54
C ARG A 107 -0.38 -1.67 -5.79
N LEU A 108 -1.14 -1.92 -4.73
CA LEU A 108 -1.18 -3.21 -4.05
C LEU A 108 -2.04 -4.26 -4.79
N GLY A 109 -2.63 -3.88 -5.93
CA GLY A 109 -3.43 -4.73 -6.79
C GLY A 109 -4.79 -5.10 -6.20
N LEU A 110 -5.35 -4.20 -5.39
CA LEU A 110 -6.65 -4.39 -4.73
C LEU A 110 -7.81 -3.78 -5.52
N ARG A 111 -7.57 -3.32 -6.75
CA ARG A 111 -8.61 -2.81 -7.64
C ARG A 111 -9.72 -3.85 -7.80
N GLY A 112 -10.97 -3.41 -7.64
CA GLY A 112 -12.15 -4.28 -7.66
C GLY A 112 -12.43 -5.01 -6.34
N LEU A 113 -11.61 -4.83 -5.30
CA LEU A 113 -11.83 -5.37 -3.95
C LEU A 113 -12.23 -4.28 -2.92
N TYR A 114 -12.38 -3.05 -3.40
CA TYR A 114 -12.88 -1.93 -2.61
C TYR A 114 -13.89 -1.12 -3.44
N ARG A 115 -14.67 -0.29 -2.76
CA ARG A 115 -15.60 0.65 -3.39
C ARG A 115 -15.60 1.99 -2.66
N PRO A 116 -16.06 3.08 -3.32
CA PRO A 116 -16.39 4.31 -2.62
C PRO A 116 -17.35 4.06 -1.46
N SER A 117 -17.16 4.82 -0.38
CA SER A 117 -17.88 4.70 0.88
C SER A 117 -18.04 6.09 1.52
N THR A 118 -18.45 6.11 2.79
CA THR A 118 -18.56 7.34 3.59
C THR A 118 -17.82 7.16 4.90
N SER A 119 -17.35 8.26 5.49
CA SER A 119 -16.75 8.23 6.82
C SER A 119 -17.69 7.65 7.88
N SER A 120 -19.02 7.80 7.73
CA SER A 120 -20.01 7.21 8.63
C SER A 120 -20.04 5.68 8.53
N GLU A 121 -20.01 5.13 7.32
CA GLU A 121 -19.95 3.68 7.11
C GLU A 121 -18.66 3.09 7.72
N LEU A 122 -17.53 3.77 7.57
CA LEU A 122 -16.27 3.37 8.20
C LEU A 122 -16.33 3.49 9.73
N ALA A 123 -16.91 4.57 10.26
CA ALA A 123 -17.10 4.76 11.71
C ALA A 123 -17.97 3.65 12.35
N ASN A 124 -18.88 3.06 11.58
CA ASN A 124 -19.70 1.92 11.99
C ASN A 124 -18.94 0.58 11.95
N GLY A 125 -17.62 0.59 11.75
CA GLY A 125 -16.77 -0.59 11.91
C GLY A 125 -16.34 -1.27 10.61
N ARG A 126 -16.73 -0.75 9.44
CA ARG A 126 -16.23 -1.25 8.16
C ARG A 126 -14.73 -0.96 8.01
N LEU A 127 -13.98 -1.93 7.50
CA LEU A 127 -12.56 -1.77 7.16
C LEU A 127 -12.43 -0.92 5.90
N GLY A 128 -11.49 0.01 5.89
CA GLY A 128 -11.26 0.85 4.73
C GLY A 128 -10.19 1.90 4.93
N ILE A 129 -10.20 2.91 4.07
CA ILE A 129 -9.34 4.08 4.17
C ILE A 129 -10.18 5.36 4.08
N VAL A 130 -9.73 6.41 4.75
CA VAL A 130 -10.30 7.74 4.67
C VAL A 130 -9.20 8.76 4.42
N ALA A 131 -9.47 9.79 3.63
CA ALA A 131 -8.55 10.89 3.39
C ALA A 131 -9.21 12.25 3.63
N TYR A 132 -8.55 13.07 4.44
CA TYR A 132 -8.88 14.46 4.74
C TYR A 132 -7.62 15.19 5.25
N ASP A 133 -7.62 16.52 5.23
CA ASP A 133 -6.51 17.35 5.73
C ASP A 133 -5.13 16.98 5.13
N GLY A 134 -5.10 16.51 3.88
CA GLY A 134 -3.87 16.10 3.20
C GLY A 134 -3.27 14.77 3.68
N HIS A 135 -4.05 13.95 4.40
CA HIS A 135 -3.59 12.68 4.94
C HIS A 135 -4.56 11.54 4.63
N SER A 136 -4.03 10.36 4.31
CA SER A 136 -4.78 9.12 4.10
C SER A 136 -4.53 8.17 5.26
N MET A 137 -5.59 7.66 5.88
CA MET A 137 -5.56 6.84 7.08
C MET A 137 -6.34 5.55 6.87
N ALA A 138 -5.85 4.43 7.40
CA ALA A 138 -6.65 3.23 7.54
C ALA A 138 -7.73 3.44 8.61
N VAL A 139 -8.92 2.86 8.43
CA VAL A 139 -9.97 2.81 9.44
C VAL A 139 -10.19 1.35 9.84
N ILE A 140 -9.92 1.04 11.11
CA ILE A 140 -10.00 -0.33 11.65
C ILE A 140 -10.91 -0.30 12.88
N GLY A 141 -12.00 -1.04 12.84
CA GLY A 141 -12.96 -1.09 13.95
C GLY A 141 -13.59 0.26 14.28
N GLY A 142 -13.78 1.13 13.28
CA GLY A 142 -14.41 2.44 13.45
C GLY A 142 -13.48 3.58 13.84
N LEU A 143 -12.18 3.31 13.99
CA LEU A 143 -11.17 4.30 14.39
C LEU A 143 -10.09 4.44 13.33
N VAL A 144 -9.64 5.69 13.11
CA VAL A 144 -8.49 5.94 12.22
C VAL A 144 -7.20 5.44 12.85
N GLU A 145 -6.32 4.91 12.03
CA GLU A 145 -4.93 4.64 12.35
C GLU A 145 -4.12 5.93 12.13
N MET A 146 -3.36 6.36 13.12
CA MET A 146 -2.54 7.57 13.11
C MET A 146 -1.11 7.24 13.56
N TRP A 147 -0.20 7.07 12.59
CA TRP A 147 1.24 6.89 12.82
C TRP A 147 1.60 5.73 13.76
N GLY A 148 0.90 4.60 13.64
CA GLY A 148 1.07 3.42 14.50
C GLY A 148 0.23 3.44 15.77
N THR A 149 -0.73 4.35 15.92
CA THR A 149 -1.61 4.48 17.09
C THR A 149 -3.08 4.61 16.70
N ARG A 150 -3.99 4.25 17.62
CA ARG A 150 -5.43 4.46 17.39
C ARG A 150 -5.77 5.94 17.61
N GLY A 151 -6.31 6.56 16.58
CA GLY A 151 -6.92 7.88 16.65
C GLY A 151 -8.41 7.82 17.00
N GLY A 152 -9.12 8.89 16.64
CA GLY A 152 -10.57 9.01 16.85
C GLY A 152 -11.40 8.40 15.72
N HIS A 153 -12.69 8.72 15.69
CA HIS A 153 -13.56 8.38 14.58
C HIS A 153 -13.17 9.15 13.30
N PRO A 154 -13.36 8.55 12.11
CA PRO A 154 -13.03 9.20 10.85
C PRO A 154 -13.90 10.45 10.63
N LYS A 155 -13.26 11.57 10.25
CA LYS A 155 -13.96 12.79 9.83
C LYS A 155 -14.47 12.67 8.39
N ALA A 156 -15.35 13.59 8.00
CA ALA A 156 -15.82 13.69 6.61
C ALA A 156 -14.64 13.87 5.65
N GLY A 157 -14.59 13.06 4.59
CA GLY A 157 -13.50 13.04 3.63
C GLY A 157 -13.78 12.05 2.50
N ILE A 158 -12.78 11.83 1.65
CA ILE A 158 -12.82 10.78 0.63
C ILE A 158 -12.69 9.44 1.35
N ALA A 159 -13.64 8.53 1.16
CA ALA A 159 -13.67 7.26 1.87
C ALA A 159 -13.84 6.08 0.91
N TYR A 160 -13.11 5.00 1.18
CA TYR A 160 -13.25 3.73 0.49
C TYR A 160 -13.35 2.62 1.52
N THR A 161 -14.20 1.63 1.28
CA THR A 161 -14.31 0.42 2.11
C THR A 161 -14.03 -0.80 1.26
N PHE A 162 -13.41 -1.81 1.87
CA PHE A 162 -13.25 -3.12 1.24
C PHE A 162 -14.62 -3.80 1.08
N LEU A 163 -14.76 -4.64 0.05
CA LEU A 163 -15.98 -5.39 -0.23
C LEU A 163 -16.24 -6.46 0.84
#